data_AF-A0A397DIW8-F1
#
_entry.id   AF-A0A397DIW8-F1
#
_cell.length_a   1.000
_cell.length_b   1.000
_cell.length_c   1.000
_cell.angle_alpha   90.00
_cell.angle_beta   90.00
_cell.angle_gamma   90.00
#
_symmetry.space_group_name_H-M   'P 1'
#
loop_
_entity.id
_entity.type
_entity.pdbx_description
1 polymer ?
#
loop_
_entity_poly.entity_id
_entity_poly.type
_entity_poly.pdbx_seq_one_letter_code
_entity_poly.pdbx_strand_id
1 'polypeptide(L)'
;MEVQQLVPPDAIFLHHASRLRMYCEGGLEVDEDLKAQIAFGDEGFYVEAIQDLRMHDTVWQLKIKWYGLDDLECSWEPALSIYEDVPIVIRCWTKDRMNEDGESEMVEDIERACGHPL
;
A
#
# COMPACT_ATOMS: atom_id res chain seq x y z
N MET A 1 -1.68 -16.02 -21.09
CA MET A 1 -1.10 -15.06 -20.13
C MET A 1 0.36 -15.42 -19.99
N GLU A 2 1.25 -14.46 -20.22
CA GLU A 2 2.69 -14.63 -20.01
C GLU A 2 2.99 -14.28 -18.55
N VAL A 3 3.64 -15.18 -17.81
CA VAL A 3 3.99 -14.97 -16.40
C VAL A 3 5.32 -14.24 -16.34
N GLN A 4 5.33 -13.04 -15.76
CA GLN A 4 6.54 -12.25 -15.57
C GLN A 4 7.08 -12.44 -14.15
N GLN A 5 8.40 -12.63 -14.02
CA GLN A 5 9.06 -12.70 -12.73
C GLN A 5 9.33 -11.28 -12.22
N LEU A 6 8.45 -10.80 -11.33
CA LEU A 6 8.53 -9.46 -10.74
C LEU A 6 9.51 -9.40 -9.55
N VAL A 7 9.83 -10.55 -8.96
CA VAL A 7 10.59 -10.66 -7.72
C VAL A 7 11.77 -11.63 -7.93
N PRO A 8 13.01 -11.27 -7.53
CA PRO A 8 14.14 -12.19 -7.59
C PRO A 8 13.90 -13.45 -6.75
N PRO A 9 14.47 -14.61 -7.12
CA PRO A 9 14.38 -15.80 -6.29
C PRO A 9 14.99 -15.53 -4.90
N ASP A 10 14.39 -16.11 -3.86
CA ASP A 10 14.87 -16.07 -2.46
C ASP A 10 14.88 -14.69 -1.78
N ALA A 11 14.38 -13.65 -2.44
CA ALA A 11 14.27 -12.32 -1.86
C ALA A 11 12.99 -12.18 -1.02
N ILE A 12 13.13 -11.65 0.20
CA ILE A 12 12.02 -11.45 1.13
C ILE A 12 11.54 -10.01 1.01
N PHE A 13 10.25 -9.85 0.73
CA PHE A 13 9.56 -8.55 0.71
C PHE A 13 8.36 -8.59 1.64
N LEU A 14 8.12 -7.48 2.33
CA LEU A 14 6.92 -7.28 3.11
C LEU A 14 5.91 -6.51 2.26
N HIS A 15 4.78 -7.15 1.96
CA HIS A 15 3.70 -6.57 1.18
C HIS A 15 2.37 -6.72 1.92
N HIS A 16 1.41 -5.84 1.61
CA HIS A 16 0.06 -5.99 2.11
C HIS A 16 -0.61 -7.24 1.53
N ALA A 17 -1.48 -7.88 2.31
CA ALA A 17 -2.15 -9.12 1.93
C ALA A 17 -3.03 -8.98 0.67
N SER A 18 -3.52 -7.77 0.36
CA SER A 18 -4.29 -7.48 -0.86
C SER A 18 -3.55 -7.86 -2.15
N ARG A 19 -2.21 -7.85 -2.15
CA ARG A 19 -1.39 -8.24 -3.30
C ARG A 19 -1.44 -9.74 -3.60
N LEU A 20 -1.86 -10.56 -2.64
CA LEU A 20 -2.10 -11.99 -2.87
C LEU A 20 -3.21 -12.24 -3.89
N ARG A 21 -4.08 -11.25 -4.17
CA ARG A 21 -5.15 -11.38 -5.19
C ARG A 21 -4.62 -11.73 -6.58
N MET A 22 -3.41 -11.27 -6.92
CA MET A 22 -2.77 -11.57 -8.21
C MET A 22 -1.72 -12.68 -8.12
N TYR A 23 -1.50 -13.25 -6.93
CA TYR A 23 -0.54 -14.34 -6.73
C TYR A 23 -1.07 -15.63 -7.35
N CYS A 24 -0.22 -16.32 -8.11
CA CYS A 24 -0.53 -17.61 -8.70
C CYS A 24 0.72 -18.50 -8.68
N GLU A 25 0.64 -19.62 -7.97
CA GLU A 25 1.67 -20.64 -7.92
C GLU A 25 1.03 -22.02 -7.98
N GLY A 26 1.45 -22.84 -8.95
CA GLY A 26 0.83 -24.16 -9.20
C GLY A 26 1.12 -25.22 -8.13
N GLY A 27 2.06 -24.97 -7.22
CA GLY A 27 2.44 -25.89 -6.14
C GLY A 27 2.02 -25.43 -4.74
N LEU A 28 1.33 -24.29 -4.62
CA LEU A 28 0.90 -23.78 -3.32
C LEU A 28 -0.22 -24.66 -2.75
N GLU A 29 -0.01 -25.23 -1.57
CA GLU A 29 -1.06 -25.91 -0.82
C GLU A 29 -2.04 -24.87 -0.26
N VAL A 30 -3.27 -24.85 -0.79
CA VAL A 30 -4.34 -23.94 -0.34
C VAL A 30 -5.18 -24.61 0.73
N ASP A 31 -4.80 -24.41 1.99
CA ASP A 31 -5.55 -24.89 3.16
C ASP A 31 -6.74 -23.98 3.54
N GLU A 32 -7.53 -24.39 4.54
CA GLU A 32 -8.71 -23.63 4.98
C GLU A 32 -8.34 -22.31 5.66
N ASP A 33 -7.19 -22.23 6.33
CA ASP A 33 -6.72 -21.01 6.98
C ASP A 33 -6.35 -19.95 5.94
N LEU A 34 -5.65 -20.35 4.87
CA LEU A 34 -5.33 -19.46 3.75
C LEU A 34 -6.59 -19.01 3.02
N LYS A 35 -7.59 -19.88 2.83
CA LYS A 35 -8.88 -19.48 2.24
C LYS A 35 -9.62 -18.48 3.11
N ALA A 36 -9.64 -18.69 4.43
CA ALA A 36 -10.27 -17.78 5.37
C ALA A 36 -9.57 -16.40 5.34
N GLN A 37 -8.24 -16.39 5.26
CA GLN A 37 -7.46 -15.16 5.15
C GLN A 37 -7.72 -14.41 3.83
N ILE A 38 -7.80 -15.13 2.71
CA ILE A 38 -8.13 -14.53 1.40
C ILE A 38 -9.54 -13.96 1.43
N ALA A 39 -10.53 -14.70 1.97
CA ALA A 39 -11.91 -14.23 2.07
C ALA A 39 -12.02 -12.96 2.94
N PHE A 40 -11.33 -12.93 4.08
CA PHE A 40 -11.24 -11.74 4.94
C PHE A 40 -10.57 -10.56 4.23
N GLY A 41 -9.51 -10.81 3.45
CA GLY A 41 -8.83 -9.78 2.67
C GLY A 41 -9.63 -9.27 1.46
N ASP A 42 -10.48 -10.10 0.85
CA ASP A 42 -11.31 -9.75 -0.32
C ASP A 42 -12.55 -8.93 0.08
N GLU A 43 -12.93 -8.91 1.37
CA GLU A 43 -13.91 -7.94 1.90
C GLU A 43 -13.40 -6.49 1.81
N GLY A 44 -12.08 -6.30 1.69
CA GLY A 44 -11.43 -5.04 1.35
C GLY A 44 -11.44 -4.00 2.47
N PHE A 45 -10.30 -3.80 3.13
CA PHE A 45 -10.08 -2.59 3.93
C PHE A 45 -9.67 -1.46 3.00
N TYR A 46 -10.58 -0.52 2.77
CA TYR A 46 -10.30 0.68 1.99
C TYR A 46 -9.68 1.75 2.87
N VAL A 47 -8.84 2.60 2.27
CA VAL A 47 -8.46 3.85 2.91
C VAL A 47 -9.66 4.78 2.88
N GLU A 48 -10.16 5.17 4.05
CA GLU A 48 -11.21 6.17 4.20
C GLU A 48 -10.63 7.57 4.03
N ALA A 49 -9.52 7.85 4.71
CA ALA A 49 -8.82 9.12 4.62
C ALA A 49 -7.34 8.99 5.00
N ILE A 50 -6.52 9.89 4.43
CA ILE A 50 -5.18 10.18 4.95
C ILE A 50 -5.33 11.32 5.95
N GLN A 51 -4.98 11.06 7.21
CA GLN A 51 -5.14 12.00 8.31
C GLN A 51 -3.90 12.88 8.56
N ASP A 52 -2.70 12.36 8.25
CA ASP A 52 -1.45 13.01 8.62
C ASP A 52 -0.27 12.46 7.80
N LEU A 53 0.84 13.21 7.76
CA LEU A 53 2.09 12.86 7.10
C LEU A 53 3.26 13.08 8.05
N ARG A 54 4.18 12.11 8.11
CA ARG A 54 5.44 12.28 8.85
C ARG A 54 6.61 11.59 8.14
N MET A 55 7.81 12.08 8.42
CA MET A 55 9.04 11.34 8.20
C MET A 55 9.39 10.55 9.47
N HIS A 56 9.57 9.24 9.37
CA HIS A 56 10.02 8.39 10.48
C HIS A 56 11.09 7.42 9.99
N ASP A 57 12.27 7.43 10.62
CA ASP A 57 13.42 6.58 10.23
C ASP A 57 13.72 6.63 8.72
N THR A 58 13.75 7.84 8.15
CA THR A 58 14.01 8.08 6.71
C THR A 58 12.94 7.54 5.74
N VAL A 59 11.79 7.11 6.27
CA VAL A 59 10.64 6.66 5.47
C VAL A 59 9.46 7.60 5.68
N TRP A 60 8.88 8.06 4.57
CA TRP A 60 7.61 8.76 4.60
C TRP A 60 6.48 7.83 5.04
N GLN A 61 5.74 8.25 6.07
CA GLN A 61 4.60 7.53 6.58
C GLN A 61 3.35 8.39 6.55
N LEU A 62 2.25 7.78 6.13
CA LEU A 62 0.91 8.37 6.13
C LEU A 62 0.11 7.77 7.28
N LYS A 63 -0.62 8.61 8.01
CA LYS A 63 -1.59 8.12 8.99
C LYS A 63 -2.88 7.79 8.27
N ILE A 64 -3.22 6.51 8.22
CA ILE A 64 -4.35 5.99 7.45
C ILE A 64 -5.53 5.78 8.38
N LYS A 65 -6.66 6.41 8.04
CA LYS A 65 -7.97 6.03 8.55
C LYS A 65 -8.53 4.91 7.67
N TRP A 66 -8.77 3.76 8.28
CA TRP A 66 -9.33 2.61 7.60
C TRP A 66 -10.86 2.66 7.57
N TYR A 67 -11.43 2.37 6.41
CA TYR A 67 -12.87 2.40 6.19
C TYR A 67 -13.57 1.35 7.07
N GLY A 68 -14.57 1.80 7.81
CA GLY A 68 -15.38 0.94 8.68
C GLY A 68 -14.71 0.57 10.01
N LEU A 69 -13.49 1.05 10.27
CA LEU A 69 -12.77 0.88 11.53
C LEU A 69 -12.85 2.15 12.40
N ASP A 70 -12.54 2.02 13.68
CA ASP A 70 -12.54 3.15 14.63
C ASP A 70 -11.29 4.05 14.45
N ASP A 71 -11.31 5.29 14.97
CA ASP A 71 -10.15 6.20 14.89
C ASP A 71 -8.95 5.69 15.68
N LEU A 72 -9.20 4.85 16.69
CA LEU A 72 -8.15 4.15 17.44
C LEU A 72 -7.41 3.11 16.60
N GLU A 73 -7.99 2.67 15.49
CA GLU A 73 -7.39 1.70 14.56
C GLU A 73 -6.58 2.37 13.45
N CYS A 74 -6.48 3.71 13.45
CA CYS A 74 -5.61 4.41 12.52
C CYS A 74 -4.14 3.98 12.71
N SER A 75 -3.49 3.58 11.61
CA SER A 75 -2.10 3.14 11.61
C SER A 75 -1.21 4.07 10.78
N TRP A 76 0.09 4.05 11.07
CA TRP A 76 1.09 4.73 10.27
C TRP A 76 1.66 3.76 9.26
N GLU A 77 1.40 4.02 7.98
CA GLU A 77 1.80 3.14 6.88
C GLU A 77 2.85 3.81 6.00
N PRO A 78 3.84 3.08 5.49
CA PRO A 78 4.78 3.63 4.50
C PRO A 78 4.01 4.18 3.28
N ALA A 79 4.31 5.41 2.90
CA ALA A 79 3.63 6.09 1.79
C ALA A 79 3.77 5.31 0.48
N LEU A 80 4.95 4.73 0.24
CA LEU A 80 5.21 3.90 -0.93
C LEU A 80 4.29 2.66 -0.96
N SER A 81 4.09 1.98 0.17
CA SER A 81 3.19 0.82 0.25
C SER A 81 1.75 1.19 -0.09
N ILE A 82 1.26 2.30 0.46
CA ILE A 82 -0.11 2.79 0.17
C ILE A 82 -0.24 3.20 -1.30
N TYR A 83 0.79 3.81 -1.89
CA TYR A 83 0.79 4.14 -3.32
C TYR A 83 0.72 2.89 -4.19
N GLU A 84 1.49 1.89 -3.80
CA GLU A 84 1.61 0.61 -4.46
C GLU A 84 0.32 -0.22 -4.43
N ASP A 85 -0.48 -0.06 -3.39
CA ASP A 85 -1.74 -0.79 -3.21
C ASP A 85 -2.96 0.01 -3.69
N VAL A 86 -3.01 1.32 -3.42
CA VAL A 86 -4.15 2.19 -3.71
C VAL A 86 -3.68 3.57 -4.23
N PRO A 87 -3.09 3.65 -5.44
CA PRO A 87 -2.43 4.86 -5.93
C PRO A 87 -3.38 6.06 -6.04
N ILE A 88 -4.66 5.81 -6.33
CA ILE A 88 -5.66 6.88 -6.49
C ILE A 88 -5.86 7.70 -5.22
N VAL A 89 -5.70 7.09 -4.03
CA VAL A 89 -5.89 7.78 -2.76
C VAL A 89 -4.82 8.85 -2.56
N ILE A 90 -3.54 8.49 -2.79
CA ILE A 90 -2.44 9.45 -2.67
C ILE A 90 -2.53 10.52 -3.76
N ARG A 91 -2.83 10.14 -5.01
CA ARG A 91 -2.98 11.11 -6.11
C ARG A 91 -4.08 12.14 -5.87
N CYS A 92 -5.18 11.74 -5.23
CA CYS A 92 -6.24 12.67 -4.85
C CYS A 92 -5.80 13.54 -3.67
N TRP A 93 -5.22 12.93 -2.63
CA TRP A 93 -4.81 13.64 -1.42
C TRP A 93 -3.74 14.71 -1.69
N THR A 94 -2.77 14.44 -2.58
CA THR A 94 -1.72 15.41 -2.91
C THR A 94 -2.22 16.57 -3.77
N LYS A 95 -3.21 16.35 -4.65
CA LYS A 95 -3.81 17.42 -5.47
C LYS A 95 -4.45 18.52 -4.64
N ASP A 96 -5.05 18.16 -3.52
CA ASP A 96 -5.74 19.10 -2.65
C ASP A 96 -4.76 19.91 -1.77
N ARG A 97 -3.48 19.53 -1.72
CA ARG A 97 -2.52 20.00 -0.72
C ARG A 97 -1.17 20.47 -1.26
N MET A 98 -1.01 20.64 -2.58
CA MET A 98 0.27 20.95 -3.29
C MET A 98 1.11 22.17 -2.83
N ASN A 99 0.80 22.82 -1.71
CA ASN A 99 1.54 23.93 -1.12
C ASN A 99 2.02 23.68 0.33
N GLU A 100 1.85 22.49 0.91
CA GLU A 100 2.31 22.17 2.27
C GLU A 100 3.69 21.49 2.29
N ASP A 101 4.46 21.76 3.34
CA ASP A 101 5.84 21.31 3.50
C ASP A 101 5.90 19.78 3.73
N GLY A 102 6.80 19.07 3.03
CA GLY A 102 7.00 17.61 3.12
C GLY A 102 6.20 16.76 2.13
N GLU A 103 5.04 17.22 1.67
CA GLU A 103 4.21 16.47 0.71
C GLU A 103 4.84 16.43 -0.68
N SER A 104 5.44 17.53 -1.10
CA SER A 104 6.18 17.60 -2.38
C SER A 104 7.39 16.68 -2.37
N GLU A 105 8.14 16.63 -1.26
CA GLU A 105 9.31 15.75 -1.12
C GLU A 105 8.89 14.27 -1.10
N MET A 106 7.80 13.94 -0.39
CA MET A 106 7.20 12.61 -0.43
C MET A 106 6.80 12.21 -1.86
N VAL A 107 6.15 13.11 -2.61
CA VAL A 107 5.77 12.85 -4.00
C VAL A 107 7.01 12.58 -4.85
N GLU A 108 8.04 13.42 -4.78
CA GLU A 108 9.29 13.22 -5.51
C GLU A 108 9.96 11.87 -5.18
N ASP A 109 9.95 11.46 -3.91
CA ASP A 109 10.50 10.18 -3.47
C ASP A 109 9.71 9.00 -4.03
N ILE A 110 8.38 9.07 -4.05
CA ILE A 110 7.52 8.03 -4.64
C ILE A 110 7.73 7.98 -6.17
N GLU A 111 7.74 9.13 -6.85
CA GLU A 111 7.98 9.19 -8.31
C GLU A 111 9.35 8.60 -8.68
N ARG A 112 10.37 8.88 -7.87
CA ARG A 112 11.72 8.33 -8.05
C ARG A 112 11.76 6.81 -7.84
N ALA A 113 11.04 6.31 -6.84
CA ALA A 113 10.95 4.88 -6.55
C ALA A 113 10.18 4.11 -7.64
N CYS A 114 9.06 4.67 -8.11
CA CYS A 114 8.19 4.02 -9.11
C CYS A 114 8.62 4.27 -10.56
N GLY A 115 9.46 5.28 -10.82
CA GLY A 115 9.94 5.64 -12.15
C GLY A 115 8.89 6.30 -13.04
N HIS A 116 7.83 6.87 -12.46
CA HIS A 116 6.77 7.57 -13.18
C HIS A 116 6.06 8.61 -12.30
N PRO A 117 5.43 9.64 -12.91
CA PRO A 117 4.76 10.70 -12.15
C PRO A 117 3.48 10.24 -11.43
N LEU A 118 3.15 10.94 -10.34
CA LEU A 118 1.88 10.85 -9.62
C LEU A 118 0.76 11.69 -10.28
#